data_AF-A0A969EAX5-F1
#
_entry.id   AF-A0A969EAX5-F1
#
_cell.length_a   1.000
_cell.length_b   1.000
_cell.length_c   1.000
_cell.angle_alpha   90.00
_cell.angle_beta   90.00
_cell.angle_gamma   90.00
#
_symmetry.space_group_name_H-M   'P 1'
#
loop_
_entity.id
_entity.type
_entity.pdbx_description
1 polymer ?
#
loop_
_entity_poly.entity_id
_entity_poly.type
_entity_poly.pdbx_seq_one_letter_code
_entity_poly.pdbx_strand_id
1 'polypeptide(L)'
;MFEFMDIQAFLQLSCGRWLTQQTCHQLGQFTAQSQTAQLNVELLEVNDAEVVRLCCDAQIDPTQVLCAAKLSWQKKKSFIPSSSRWLSANRCPLRQRRLGNRGSYCGR
;
A
#
# COMPACT_ATOMS: atom_id res chain seq x y z
N MET A 1 -27.35 -5.10 4.21
CA MET A 1 -26.34 -5.89 4.94
C MET A 1 -25.00 -5.58 4.26
N PHE A 2 -24.35 -4.49 4.66
CA PHE A 2 -23.00 -4.17 4.17
C PHE A 2 -22.04 -4.86 5.13
N GLU A 3 -21.39 -5.92 4.66
CA GLU A 3 -20.30 -6.57 5.35
C GLU A 3 -19.21 -5.52 5.65
N PHE A 4 -18.78 -5.44 6.91
CA PHE A 4 -17.60 -4.68 7.30
C PHE A 4 -16.39 -5.35 6.62
N MET A 5 -15.85 -4.72 5.56
CA MET A 5 -14.66 -5.23 4.90
C MET A 5 -13.41 -4.86 5.71
N ASP A 6 -12.70 -5.87 6.20
CA ASP A 6 -11.40 -5.72 6.87
C ASP A 6 -10.30 -5.33 5.86
N ILE A 7 -9.22 -4.70 6.34
CA ILE A 7 -8.10 -4.26 5.53
C ILE A 7 -7.39 -5.43 4.82
N GLN A 8 -7.33 -6.62 5.42
CA GLN A 8 -6.75 -7.79 4.77
C GLN A 8 -7.60 -8.20 3.56
N ALA A 9 -8.92 -8.26 3.72
CA ALA A 9 -9.85 -8.59 2.65
C ALA A 9 -9.79 -7.54 1.51
N PHE A 10 -9.71 -6.26 1.85
CA PHE A 10 -9.55 -5.20 0.85
C PHE A 10 -8.25 -5.36 0.05
N LEU A 11 -7.12 -5.60 0.71
CA LEU A 11 -5.83 -5.77 0.04
C LEU A 11 -5.79 -7.05 -0.81
N GLN A 12 -6.39 -8.13 -0.31
CA GLN A 12 -6.50 -9.39 -1.06
C GLN A 12 -7.34 -9.21 -2.32
N LEU A 13 -8.47 -8.49 -2.26
CA LEU A 13 -9.29 -8.16 -3.44
C LEU A 13 -8.60 -7.18 -4.40
N SER A 14 -7.67 -6.37 -3.89
CA SER A 14 -6.90 -5.41 -4.68
C SER A 14 -5.70 -6.04 -5.39
N CYS A 15 -5.37 -7.30 -5.09
CA CYS A 15 -4.23 -7.99 -5.71
C CYS A 15 -4.46 -8.25 -7.21
N GLY A 16 -3.39 -8.10 -7.99
CA GLY A 16 -3.40 -8.33 -9.43
C GLY A 16 -2.84 -7.16 -10.23
N ARG A 17 -3.06 -7.22 -11.55
CA ARG A 17 -2.59 -6.22 -12.51
C ARG A 17 -3.71 -5.27 -12.89
N TRP A 18 -3.43 -3.98 -12.77
CA TRP A 18 -4.35 -2.89 -13.02
C TRP A 18 -3.80 -1.96 -14.10
N LEU A 19 -4.64 -1.56 -15.04
CA LEU A 19 -4.37 -0.41 -15.87
C LEU A 19 -4.86 0.83 -15.12
N THR A 20 -3.95 1.74 -14.80
CA THR A 20 -4.24 2.96 -14.05
C THR A 20 -4.26 4.15 -15.00
N GLN A 21 -5.19 5.07 -14.74
CA GLN A 21 -5.24 6.39 -15.35
C GLN A 21 -5.32 7.42 -14.20
N GLN A 22 -4.32 8.27 -14.11
CA GLN A 22 -4.21 9.29 -13.08
C GLN A 22 -4.25 10.67 -13.71
N THR A 23 -5.08 11.55 -13.17
CA THR A 23 -5.10 12.98 -13.51
C THR A 23 -4.65 13.77 -12.29
N CYS A 24 -3.61 14.59 -12.44
CA CYS A 24 -3.09 15.46 -11.39
C CYS A 24 -3.35 16.92 -11.76
N HIS A 25 -4.05 17.64 -10.90
CA HIS A 25 -4.32 19.07 -11.05
C HIS A 25 -3.34 19.87 -10.19
N GLN A 26 -2.53 20.72 -10.81
CA GLN A 26 -1.59 21.59 -10.10
C GLN A 26 -2.25 22.95 -9.87
N LEU A 27 -2.92 23.08 -8.72
CA LEU A 27 -3.80 24.21 -8.40
C LEU A 27 -3.12 25.58 -8.48
N GLY A 28 -1.87 25.69 -8.03
CA GLY A 28 -1.10 26.94 -8.08
C GLY A 28 -0.66 27.37 -9.49
N GLN A 29 -0.76 26.47 -10.48
CA GLN A 29 -0.40 26.72 -11.87
C GLN A 29 -1.59 26.63 -12.82
N PHE A 30 -2.78 26.26 -12.32
CA PHE A 30 -3.98 25.97 -13.11
C PHE A 30 -3.74 25.00 -14.27
N THR A 31 -2.83 24.04 -14.09
CA THR A 31 -2.53 23.01 -15.09
C THR A 31 -3.05 21.64 -14.66
N ALA A 32 -3.27 20.76 -15.63
CA ALA A 32 -3.63 19.37 -15.40
C ALA A 32 -2.72 18.45 -16.22
N GLN A 33 -2.26 17.36 -15.60
CA GLN A 33 -1.46 16.33 -16.26
C GLN A 33 -2.16 14.98 -16.14
N SER A 34 -2.25 14.26 -17.25
CA SER A 34 -2.83 12.91 -17.29
C SER A 34 -1.75 11.88 -17.61
N GLN A 35 -1.72 10.79 -16.85
CA GLN A 35 -0.76 9.71 -16.98
C GLN A 35 -1.46 8.36 -16.95
N THR A 36 -0.96 7.41 -17.75
CA THR A 36 -1.35 6.00 -17.68
C THR A 36 -0.15 5.15 -17.28
N ALA A 37 -0.42 4.12 -16.46
CA ALA A 37 0.59 3.18 -16.00
C ALA A 37 -0.03 1.80 -15.76
N GLN A 38 0.78 0.76 -15.86
CA GLN A 38 0.41 -0.58 -15.40
C GLN A 38 0.86 -0.74 -13.96
N LEU A 39 -0.07 -0.96 -13.04
CA LEU A 39 0.16 -1.21 -11.62
C LEU A 39 0.03 -2.71 -11.36
N ASN A 40 0.90 -3.27 -10.55
CA ASN A 40 0.84 -4.64 -10.08
C ASN A 40 0.91 -4.64 -8.55
N VAL A 41 -0.08 -5.29 -7.94
CA VAL A 41 -0.26 -5.38 -6.49
C VAL A 41 -0.14 -6.84 -6.09
N GLU A 42 0.82 -7.15 -5.22
CA GLU A 42 1.11 -8.49 -4.73
C GLU A 42 1.01 -8.51 -3.21
N LEU A 43 0.33 -9.50 -2.65
CA LEU A 43 0.34 -9.71 -1.21
C LEU A 43 1.70 -10.29 -0.80
N LEU A 44 2.25 -9.81 0.32
CA LEU A 44 3.45 -10.37 0.93
C LEU A 44 3.09 -11.04 2.25
N GLU A 45 3.77 -12.15 2.52
CA GLU A 45 3.72 -12.80 3.84
C GLU A 45 4.31 -11.88 4.90
N VAL A 46 3.71 -11.87 6.10
CA VAL A 46 4.19 -11.01 7.21
C VAL A 46 5.63 -11.37 7.62
N ASN A 47 6.01 -12.63 7.42
CA ASN A 47 7.34 -13.17 7.73
C ASN A 47 8.34 -13.02 6.56
N ASP A 48 7.94 -12.39 5.45
CA ASP A 48 8.84 -12.14 4.33
C ASP A 48 10.00 -11.22 4.77
N ALA A 49 11.22 -11.54 4.37
CA ALA A 49 12.41 -10.78 4.74
C ALA A 49 12.32 -9.29 4.33
N GLU A 50 11.63 -8.99 3.24
CA GLU A 50 11.36 -7.63 2.78
C GLU A 50 10.42 -6.88 3.74
N VAL A 51 9.41 -7.56 4.27
CA VAL A 51 8.45 -7.03 5.25
C VAL A 51 9.14 -6.80 6.59
N VAL A 52 9.88 -7.79 7.09
CA VAL A 52 10.64 -7.68 8.34
C VAL A 52 11.62 -6.51 8.29
N ARG A 53 12.36 -6.37 7.19
CA ARG A 53 13.30 -5.24 6.99
C ARG A 53 12.58 -3.89 7.01
N LEU A 54 11.42 -3.78 6.35
CA LEU A 54 10.62 -2.55 6.40
C LEU A 54 10.10 -2.26 7.82
N CYS A 55 9.72 -3.28 8.58
CA CYS A 55 9.30 -3.12 9.98
C CYS A 55 10.45 -2.62 10.85
N CYS A 56 11.66 -3.18 10.70
CA CYS A 56 12.86 -2.72 11.40
C CYS A 56 13.15 -1.24 11.09
N ASP A 57 13.14 -0.85 9.82
CA ASP A 57 13.42 0.52 9.41
C ASP A 57 12.35 1.51 9.89
N ALA A 58 11.11 1.04 10.05
CA ALA A 58 10.00 1.81 10.58
C ALA A 58 9.90 1.80 12.12
N GLN A 59 10.76 1.04 12.81
CA GLN A 59 10.69 0.78 14.25
C GLN A 59 9.35 0.18 14.69
N ILE A 60 8.81 -0.75 13.90
CA ILE A 60 7.55 -1.45 14.15
C ILE A 60 7.87 -2.90 14.50
N ASP A 61 7.21 -3.41 15.53
CA ASP A 61 7.25 -4.84 15.86
C ASP A 61 6.55 -5.66 14.76
N PRO A 62 7.26 -6.57 14.07
CA PRO A 62 6.68 -7.38 13.00
C PRO A 62 5.45 -8.17 13.43
N THR A 63 5.32 -8.52 14.72
CA THR A 63 4.16 -9.24 15.25
C THR A 63 2.87 -8.40 15.27
N GLN A 64 2.97 -7.09 15.09
CA GLN A 64 1.84 -6.16 15.03
C GLN A 64 1.34 -5.87 13.61
N VAL A 65 2.02 -6.43 12.59
CA VAL A 65 1.64 -6.27 11.18
C VAL A 65 0.50 -7.22 10.85
N LEU A 66 -0.56 -6.69 10.26
CA LEU A 66 -1.74 -7.47 9.86
C LEU A 66 -1.59 -8.04 8.46
N CYS A 67 -0.99 -7.29 7.55
CA CYS A 67 -0.80 -7.68 6.15
C CYS A 67 0.24 -6.77 5.50
N ALA A 68 0.87 -7.26 4.44
CA ALA A 68 1.82 -6.50 3.65
C ALA A 68 1.50 -6.66 2.16
N ALA A 69 1.79 -5.61 1.37
CA ALA A 69 1.63 -5.66 -0.07
C ALA A 69 2.76 -4.93 -0.78
N LYS A 70 3.19 -5.50 -1.90
CA LYS A 70 4.15 -4.89 -2.82
C LYS A 70 3.41 -4.26 -3.98
N LEU A 71 3.69 -2.99 -4.22
CA LEU A 71 3.16 -2.28 -5.38
C LEU A 71 4.32 -2.00 -6.34
N SER A 72 4.09 -2.28 -7.62
CA SER A 72 5.04 -1.98 -8.68
C SER A 72 4.31 -1.35 -9.84
N TRP A 73 4.88 -0.33 -10.47
CA TRP A 73 4.24 0.29 -11.62
C TRP A 73 5.21 0.58 -12.77
N GLN A 74 4.67 0.52 -13.98
CA GLN A 74 5.38 0.79 -15.22
C GLN A 74 4.63 1.85 -16.00
N LYS A 75 5.29 2.99 -16.25
CA LYS A 75 4.74 4.08 -17.07
C LYS A 75 5.08 3.83 -18.52
N LYS A 76 4.17 4.17 -19.45
CA LYS A 76 4.35 3.98 -20.91
C LYS A 76 5.60 4.64 -21.51
N LYS A 77 6.30 5.53 -20.79
CA LYS A 77 7.49 6.25 -21.27
C LYS A 77 8.79 5.94 -20.53
N SER A 78 8.79 4.99 -19.59
CA SER A 78 9.98 4.61 -18.82
C SER A 78 10.28 3.13 -19.00
N PHE A 79 11.43 2.80 -19.58
CA PHE A 79 11.96 1.42 -19.65
C PHE A 79 12.44 0.88 -18.29
N ILE A 80 12.38 1.69 -17.23
CA ILE A 80 12.76 1.33 -15.87
C ILE A 80 11.48 1.19 -15.03
N PRO A 81 11.19 0.02 -14.44
CA PRO A 81 10.10 -0.14 -13.49
C PRO A 81 10.44 0.62 -12.20
N SER A 82 9.58 1.55 -11.81
CA SER A 82 9.65 2.22 -10.51
C SER A 82 8.70 1.50 -9.54
N SER A 83 9.23 0.97 -8.44
CA SER A 83 8.46 0.25 -7.41
C SER A 83 8.45 1.04 -6.11
N SER A 84 7.29 1.14 -5.45
CA SER A 84 7.20 1.59 -4.06
C SER A 84 6.46 0.56 -3.21
N ARG A 85 6.93 0.38 -1.99
CA ARG A 85 6.44 -0.64 -1.07
C ARG A 85 5.49 -0.03 -0.06
N TRP A 86 4.46 -0.76 0.33
CA TRP A 86 3.48 -0.33 1.33
C TRP A 86 3.31 -1.41 2.40
N LEU A 87 3.59 -1.06 3.65
CA LEU A 87 3.12 -1.79 4.82
C LEU A 87 1.87 -1.12 5.36
N SER A 88 0.86 -1.89 5.73
CA SER A 88 -0.13 -1.45 6.71
C SER A 88 0.31 -1.97 8.07
N ALA A 89 0.75 -1.08 8.94
CA ALA A 89 1.15 -1.39 10.30
C ALA A 89 0.29 -0.59 11.27
N ASN A 90 -0.27 -1.24 12.28
CA ASN A 90 -0.91 -0.51 13.36
C ASN A 90 0.16 0.24 14.15
N ARG A 91 0.35 1.55 13.93
CA ARG A 91 0.99 2.39 14.95
C ARG A 91 0.00 2.56 16.09
N CYS A 92 -0.13 1.56 16.95
CA CYS A 92 -0.71 1.81 18.27
C CYS A 92 -0.17 0.79 19.27
N PRO A 93 0.68 1.19 20.22
CA PRO A 93 1.14 0.32 21.31
C PRO A 93 0.04 -0.02 22.33
N LEU A 94 -1.23 0.24 22.01
CA LEU A 94 -2.37 -0.14 22.80
C LEU A 94 -3.34 -0.89 21.90
N ARG A 95 -3.42 -2.20 22.11
CA ARG A 95 -4.49 -3.10 21.67
C ARG A 95 -5.85 -2.53 22.12
N GLN A 96 -6.40 -1.57 21.40
CA GLN A 96 -7.74 -1.06 21.64
C GLN A 96 -8.72 -1.87 20.81
N ARG A 97 -9.36 -2.83 21.48
CA ARG A 97 -10.52 -3.63 21.04
C ARG A 97 -11.74 -2.81 20.54
N ARG A 98 -11.60 -1.51 20.21
CA ARG A 98 -12.71 -0.60 19.84
C ARG A 98 -12.51 0.20 18.55
N LEU A 99 -11.42 0.04 17.80
CA LEU A 99 -11.16 0.82 16.58
C LEU A 99 -10.78 -0.08 15.39
N GLY A 100 -11.73 -0.90 14.91
CA GLY A 100 -11.49 -1.95 13.92
C GLY A 100 -10.90 -1.50 12.57
N ASN A 101 -10.94 -0.20 12.22
CA ASN A 101 -10.61 0.28 10.87
C ASN A 101 -9.53 1.38 10.82
N ARG A 102 -8.71 1.55 11.86
CA ARG A 102 -7.64 2.59 11.88
C ARG A 102 -6.27 1.95 12.08
N GLY A 103 -5.37 2.18 11.12
CA GLY A 103 -3.96 1.75 11.13
C GLY A 103 -3.06 2.82 10.51
N SER A 104 -1.75 2.60 10.51
CA SER A 104 -0.78 3.46 9.82
C SER A 104 -0.20 2.74 8.60
N TYR A 105 0.18 3.49 7.57
CA TYR A 105 0.88 2.92 6.43
C TYR A 105 2.35 3.34 6.48
N CYS A 106 3.27 2.39 6.30
CA CYS A 106 4.70 2.67 6.19
C CYS A 106 5.20 2.21 4.83
N GLY A 107 5.64 3.16 3.99
CA GLY A 107 6.11 2.88 2.65
C GLY A 107 7.44 3.54 2.34
N ARG A 108 8.16 2.98 1.36
CA ARG A 108 9.36 3.54 0.73
C ARG A 108 9.22 3.47 -0.79
#